data_AF-A0A964IBW8-F1
#
_entry.id   AF-A0A964IBW8-F1
#
_cell.length_a   1.000
_cell.length_b   1.000
_cell.length_c   1.000
_cell.angle_alpha   90.00
_cell.angle_beta   90.00
_cell.angle_gamma   90.00
#
_symmetry.space_group_name_H-M   'P 1'
#
loop_
_entity.id
_entity.type
_entity.pdbx_description
1 polymer ?
#
loop_
_entity_poly.entity_id
_entity_poly.type
_entity_poly.pdbx_seq_one_letter_code
_entity_poly.pdbx_strand_id
1 'polypeptide(L)'
;MSDAGTVRASLVSAGCLLRSLPLFFLASPRTPLRVLGIVALDTLHVLRHSRPMSRRRVRELGMFLDFEGCANAVWDQKASHSDECLVIRTCLEEAGLGECLSEYLSRLRALESARPVIGGDYRCFDDVRPYRESVARLALCTAAAIALNPDCRERDIRAAQDDNEVDTLFRILMQCQIIDDVLDYAEDESAGLPSFLTASGSLPQALALTAEAARYYALPSAHSGRGVFPLRVALHAFTMVTPLVLHVAGWRHRDARQVAHR
;
A
#
# COMPACT_ATOMS: atom_id res chain seq x y z
N MET A 1 -24.08 -0.91 15.06
CA MET A 1 -24.12 -1.74 13.85
C MET A 1 -24.80 -3.04 14.23
N SER A 2 -25.94 -3.36 13.62
CA SER A 2 -26.63 -4.62 13.84
C SER A 2 -25.83 -5.78 13.22
N ASP A 3 -26.01 -6.99 13.74
CA ASP A 3 -25.38 -8.22 13.20
C ASP A 3 -25.66 -8.39 11.69
N ALA A 4 -26.82 -7.94 11.23
CA ALA A 4 -27.19 -7.97 9.81
C ALA A 4 -26.23 -7.14 8.91
N GLY A 5 -25.76 -5.99 9.38
CA GLY A 5 -24.81 -5.16 8.62
C GLY A 5 -23.43 -5.82 8.49
N THR A 6 -23.01 -6.52 9.54
CA THR A 6 -21.77 -7.30 9.56
C THR A 6 -21.83 -8.48 8.59
N VAL A 7 -22.91 -9.26 8.64
CA VAL A 7 -23.11 -10.42 7.75
C VAL A 7 -23.13 -9.97 6.28
N ARG A 8 -23.85 -8.89 5.96
CA ARG A 8 -23.88 -8.34 4.59
C ARG A 8 -22.48 -7.98 4.10
N ALA A 9 -21.69 -7.27 4.91
CA ALA A 9 -20.35 -6.85 4.51
C ALA A 9 -19.41 -8.05 4.28
N SER A 10 -19.48 -9.06 5.14
CA SER A 10 -18.69 -10.29 4.98
C SER A 10 -19.06 -11.04 3.70
N LEU A 11 -20.35 -11.16 3.39
CA LEU A 11 -20.83 -11.80 2.15
C LEU A 11 -20.38 -11.02 0.91
N VAL A 12 -20.45 -9.68 0.96
CA VAL A 12 -19.94 -8.83 -0.13
C VAL A 12 -18.44 -9.06 -0.34
N SER A 13 -17.65 -9.02 0.72
CA SER A 13 -16.20 -9.23 0.62
C SER A 13 -15.83 -10.61 0.09
N ALA A 14 -16.51 -11.67 0.55
CA ALA A 14 -16.34 -13.02 0.02
C ALA A 14 -16.73 -13.10 -1.47
N GLY A 15 -17.84 -12.47 -1.87
CA GLY A 15 -18.26 -12.40 -3.26
C GLY A 15 -17.23 -11.66 -4.14
N CYS A 16 -16.69 -10.54 -3.67
CA CYS A 16 -15.63 -9.79 -4.36
C CYS A 16 -14.35 -10.61 -4.49
N LEU A 17 -13.94 -11.34 -3.45
CA LEU A 17 -12.78 -12.23 -3.49
C LEU A 17 -12.97 -13.33 -4.53
N LEU A 18 -14.10 -14.05 -4.49
CA LEU A 18 -14.41 -15.12 -5.44
C LEU A 18 -14.42 -14.62 -6.89
N ARG A 19 -14.95 -13.41 -7.12
CA ARG A 19 -14.99 -12.78 -8.44
C ARG A 19 -13.60 -12.40 -8.95
N SER A 20 -12.68 -12.07 -8.05
CA SER A 20 -11.30 -11.69 -8.35
C SER A 20 -10.33 -12.87 -8.37
N LEU A 21 -10.77 -14.09 -8.03
CA LEU A 21 -9.92 -15.29 -8.09
C LEU A 21 -9.17 -15.45 -9.43
N PRO A 22 -9.79 -15.21 -10.60
CA PRO A 22 -9.08 -15.31 -11.87
C PRO A 22 -7.87 -14.36 -11.97
N LEU A 23 -7.89 -13.20 -11.29
CA LEU A 23 -6.81 -12.23 -11.34
C LEU A 23 -5.50 -12.76 -10.72
N PHE A 24 -5.57 -13.71 -9.78
CA PHE A 24 -4.37 -14.37 -9.23
C PHE A 24 -3.64 -15.24 -10.26
N PHE A 25 -4.30 -15.58 -11.36
CA PHE A 25 -3.75 -16.41 -12.44
C PHE A 25 -3.47 -15.62 -13.72
N LEU A 26 -3.72 -14.30 -13.72
CA LEU A 26 -3.40 -13.41 -14.84
C LEU A 26 -2.00 -12.82 -14.68
N ALA A 27 -1.42 -12.38 -15.79
CA ALA A 27 -0.15 -11.66 -15.79
C ALA A 27 -0.25 -10.24 -15.17
N SER A 28 -1.47 -9.71 -15.03
CA SER A 28 -1.77 -8.40 -14.44
C SER A 28 -3.04 -8.46 -13.59
N PRO A 29 -3.04 -7.92 -12.35
CA PRO A 29 -1.90 -7.27 -11.69
C PRO A 29 -0.85 -8.30 -11.21
N ARG A 30 0.42 -7.89 -11.18
CA ARG A 30 1.55 -8.82 -11.03
C ARG A 30 1.72 -9.45 -9.66
N THR A 31 1.18 -8.85 -8.61
CA THR A 31 1.39 -9.32 -7.25
C THR A 31 0.06 -9.69 -6.58
N PRO A 32 0.05 -10.74 -5.73
CA PRO A 32 -1.12 -11.07 -4.92
C PRO A 32 -1.62 -9.88 -4.09
N LEU A 33 -0.71 -9.02 -3.60
CA LEU A 33 -1.07 -7.82 -2.84
C LEU A 33 -1.88 -6.82 -3.67
N ARG A 34 -1.53 -6.63 -4.95
CA ARG A 34 -2.32 -5.78 -5.86
C ARG A 34 -3.72 -6.37 -6.11
N VAL A 35 -3.83 -7.70 -6.27
CA VAL A 35 -5.15 -8.37 -6.38
C VAL A 35 -5.98 -8.13 -5.12
N LEU A 36 -5.39 -8.24 -3.93
CA LEU A 36 -6.07 -7.94 -2.66
C LEU A 36 -6.50 -6.46 -2.58
N GLY A 37 -5.69 -5.53 -3.08
CA GLY A 37 -6.06 -4.12 -3.22
C GLY A 37 -7.31 -3.92 -4.09
N ILE A 38 -7.38 -4.61 -5.23
CA ILE A 38 -8.58 -4.61 -6.10
C ILE A 38 -9.79 -5.17 -5.36
N VAL A 39 -9.65 -6.31 -4.66
CA VAL A 39 -10.74 -6.91 -3.89
C VAL A 39 -11.25 -5.97 -2.81
N ALA A 40 -10.35 -5.28 -2.11
CA ALA A 40 -10.70 -4.35 -1.04
C ALA A 40 -11.45 -3.12 -1.58
N LEU A 41 -10.96 -2.53 -2.68
CA LEU A 41 -11.61 -1.40 -3.34
C LEU A 41 -12.95 -1.79 -3.99
N ASP A 42 -13.06 -3.00 -4.54
CA ASP A 42 -14.32 -3.51 -5.08
C ASP A 42 -15.35 -3.77 -3.98
N THR A 43 -14.91 -4.33 -2.84
CA THR A 43 -15.74 -4.50 -1.65
C THR A 43 -16.30 -3.15 -1.22
N LEU A 44 -15.45 -2.13 -1.13
CA LEU A 44 -15.87 -0.76 -0.80
C LEU A 44 -16.86 -0.19 -1.83
N HIS A 45 -16.59 -0.40 -3.12
CA HIS A 45 -17.47 0.02 -4.21
C HIS A 45 -18.87 -0.61 -4.10
N VAL A 46 -18.95 -1.94 -3.85
CA VAL A 46 -20.22 -2.65 -3.67
C VAL A 46 -20.98 -2.13 -2.45
N LEU A 47 -20.29 -1.83 -1.36
CA LEU A 47 -20.94 -1.34 -0.16
C LEU A 47 -21.54 0.06 -0.36
N ARG A 48 -20.90 0.91 -1.16
CA ARG A 48 -21.37 2.27 -1.47
C ARG A 48 -22.47 2.30 -2.53
N HIS A 49 -22.33 1.49 -3.58
CA HIS A 49 -23.17 1.58 -4.77
C HIS A 49 -24.11 0.39 -4.95
N SER A 50 -24.07 -0.59 -4.04
CA SER A 50 -24.84 -1.85 -4.12
C SER A 50 -24.63 -2.65 -5.42
N ARG A 51 -23.53 -2.39 -6.13
CA ARG A 51 -23.16 -3.06 -7.38
C ARG A 51 -21.65 -3.28 -7.44
N PRO A 52 -21.16 -4.37 -8.06
CA PRO A 52 -19.72 -4.57 -8.29
C PRO A 52 -19.14 -3.55 -9.27
N MET A 53 -17.83 -3.30 -9.17
CA MET A 53 -17.12 -2.57 -10.22
C MET A 53 -17.26 -3.29 -11.56
N SER A 54 -17.35 -2.52 -12.64
CA SER A 54 -17.37 -3.09 -13.99
C SER A 54 -16.04 -3.79 -14.30
N ARG A 55 -16.06 -4.80 -15.19
CA ARG A 55 -14.82 -5.48 -15.62
C ARG A 55 -13.81 -4.53 -16.27
N ARG A 56 -14.30 -3.46 -16.93
CA ARG A 56 -13.44 -2.40 -17.46
C ARG A 56 -12.72 -1.69 -16.32
N ARG A 57 -13.46 -1.27 -15.28
CA ARG A 57 -12.89 -0.55 -14.14
C ARG A 57 -11.91 -1.38 -13.33
N VAL A 58 -12.19 -2.67 -13.14
CA VAL A 58 -11.24 -3.61 -12.51
C VAL A 58 -9.92 -3.69 -13.29
N ARG A 59 -9.97 -3.72 -14.63
CA ARG A 59 -8.77 -3.71 -15.48
C ARG A 59 -8.03 -2.38 -15.39
N GLU A 60 -8.73 -1.25 -15.45
CA GLU A 60 -8.14 0.09 -15.29
C GLU A 60 -7.42 0.22 -13.94
N LEU A 61 -8.04 -0.24 -12.86
CA LEU A 61 -7.42 -0.27 -11.53
C LEU A 61 -6.19 -1.21 -11.49
N GLY A 62 -6.29 -2.41 -12.07
CA GLY A 62 -5.16 -3.34 -12.14
C GLY A 62 -3.96 -2.76 -12.90
N MET A 63 -4.21 -2.12 -14.05
CA MET A 63 -3.18 -1.41 -14.81
C MET A 63 -2.58 -0.26 -14.00
N PHE A 64 -3.38 0.51 -13.26
CA PHE A 64 -2.86 1.56 -12.39
C PHE A 64 -1.95 1.02 -11.29
N LEU A 65 -2.31 -0.09 -10.64
CA LEU A 65 -1.47 -0.71 -9.61
C LEU A 65 -0.17 -1.28 -10.18
N ASP A 66 -0.18 -1.77 -11.42
CA ASP A 66 1.05 -2.17 -12.11
C ASP A 66 1.90 -0.97 -12.51
N PHE A 67 1.27 0.12 -12.96
CA PHE A 67 1.91 1.40 -13.26
C PHE A 67 2.61 1.97 -12.02
N GLU A 68 1.96 1.98 -10.86
CA GLU A 68 2.55 2.40 -9.59
C GLU A 68 3.86 1.66 -9.31
N GLY A 69 3.85 0.33 -9.45
CA GLY A 69 5.05 -0.48 -9.26
C GLY A 69 6.16 -0.15 -10.25
N CYS A 70 5.82 0.05 -11.53
CA CYS A 70 6.81 0.42 -12.54
C CYS A 70 7.36 1.84 -12.31
N ALA A 71 6.51 2.79 -11.91
CA ALA A 71 6.91 4.14 -11.58
C ALA A 71 7.86 4.16 -10.37
N ASN A 72 7.56 3.39 -9.32
CA ASN A 72 8.45 3.23 -8.18
C ASN A 72 9.81 2.64 -8.60
N ALA A 73 9.80 1.58 -9.41
CA ALA A 73 11.01 0.96 -9.93
C ALA A 73 11.88 1.93 -10.76
N VAL A 74 11.26 2.82 -11.55
CA VAL A 74 11.97 3.87 -12.29
C VAL A 74 12.64 4.86 -11.35
N TRP A 75 11.95 5.31 -10.28
CA TRP A 75 12.54 6.19 -9.28
C TRP A 75 13.67 5.53 -8.50
N ASP A 76 13.58 4.22 -8.29
CA ASP A 76 14.63 3.40 -7.65
C ASP A 76 15.75 2.99 -8.63
N GLN A 77 15.75 3.56 -9.85
CA GLN A 77 16.75 3.31 -10.89
C GLN A 77 16.87 1.83 -11.30
N LYS A 78 15.80 1.05 -11.13
CA LYS A 78 15.71 -0.34 -11.61
C LYS A 78 15.48 -0.32 -13.12
N ALA A 79 16.56 -0.44 -13.90
CA ALA A 79 16.64 -0.17 -15.34
C ALA A 79 15.65 -0.96 -16.23
N SER A 80 15.02 -2.02 -15.73
CA SER A 80 14.15 -2.91 -16.50
C SER A 80 12.70 -2.42 -16.70
N HIS A 81 12.31 -1.26 -16.15
CA HIS A 81 10.88 -0.91 -16.04
C HIS A 81 10.44 0.38 -16.77
N SER A 82 11.35 1.13 -17.42
CA SER A 82 10.99 2.41 -18.06
C SER A 82 10.00 2.25 -19.23
N ASP A 83 10.29 1.33 -20.15
CA ASP A 83 9.49 1.15 -21.37
C ASP A 83 8.11 0.59 -21.03
N GLU A 84 8.07 -0.33 -20.07
CA GLU A 84 6.84 -0.89 -19.56
C GLU A 84 5.96 0.18 -18.88
N CYS A 85 6.59 1.02 -18.05
CA CYS A 85 5.91 2.14 -17.38
C CYS A 85 5.23 3.06 -18.41
N LEU A 86 5.92 3.37 -19.51
CA LEU A 86 5.38 4.19 -20.60
C LEU A 86 4.22 3.51 -21.33
N VAL A 87 4.31 2.20 -21.58
CA VAL A 87 3.21 1.45 -22.22
C VAL A 87 1.96 1.45 -21.36
N ILE A 88 2.08 1.11 -20.08
CA ILE A 88 0.93 1.08 -19.16
C ILE A 88 0.32 2.48 -19.02
N ARG A 89 1.17 3.52 -18.94
CA ARG A 89 0.72 4.91 -18.89
C ARG A 89 -0.14 5.27 -20.09
N THR A 90 0.32 4.98 -21.31
CA THR A 90 -0.44 5.28 -22.54
C THR A 90 -1.79 4.58 -22.51
N CYS A 91 -1.86 3.31 -22.12
CA CYS A 91 -3.13 2.58 -22.02
C CYS A 91 -4.11 3.20 -20.99
N LEU A 92 -3.59 3.72 -19.87
CA LEU A 92 -4.41 4.41 -18.87
C LEU A 92 -4.87 5.79 -19.36
N GLU A 93 -4.03 6.53 -20.08
CA GLU A 93 -4.40 7.80 -20.72
C GLU A 93 -5.51 7.59 -21.75
N GLU A 94 -5.37 6.58 -22.63
CA GLU A 94 -6.39 6.18 -23.61
C GLU A 94 -7.71 5.72 -22.96
N ALA A 95 -7.64 5.16 -21.75
CA ALA A 95 -8.81 4.79 -20.97
C ALA A 95 -9.56 5.99 -20.37
N GLY A 96 -9.02 7.22 -20.52
CA GLY A 96 -9.58 8.46 -20.01
C GLY A 96 -9.08 8.85 -18.62
N LEU A 97 -8.00 8.23 -18.13
CA LEU A 97 -7.43 8.53 -16.80
C LEU A 97 -6.28 9.55 -16.85
N GLY A 98 -6.07 10.23 -17.97
CA GLY A 98 -4.92 11.12 -18.17
C GLY A 98 -4.81 12.28 -17.16
N GLU A 99 -5.93 12.91 -16.79
CA GLU A 99 -5.93 13.97 -15.76
C GLU A 99 -5.55 13.41 -14.37
N CYS A 100 -6.20 12.31 -13.98
CA CYS A 100 -5.95 11.56 -12.75
C CYS A 100 -4.47 11.13 -12.64
N LEU A 101 -3.88 10.64 -13.75
CA LEU A 101 -2.47 10.26 -13.82
C LEU A 101 -1.51 11.44 -13.77
N SER A 102 -1.83 12.54 -14.45
CA SER A 102 -0.98 13.73 -14.49
C SER A 102 -0.85 14.33 -13.08
N GLU A 103 -1.97 14.39 -12.35
CA GLU A 103 -1.97 14.81 -10.94
C GLU A 103 -1.15 13.86 -10.07
N TYR A 104 -1.38 12.55 -10.19
CA TYR A 104 -0.62 11.53 -9.46
C TYR A 104 0.88 11.69 -9.68
N LEU A 105 1.32 11.79 -10.93
CA LEU A 105 2.75 11.93 -11.27
C LEU A 105 3.34 13.26 -10.81
N SER A 106 2.58 14.35 -10.89
CA SER A 106 3.00 15.66 -10.39
C SER A 106 3.29 15.61 -8.89
N ARG A 107 2.35 15.06 -8.10
CA ARG A 107 2.50 14.92 -6.65
C ARG A 107 3.57 13.90 -6.27
N LEU A 108 3.66 12.79 -7.00
CA LEU A 108 4.72 11.79 -6.78
C LEU A 108 6.09 12.42 -7.01
N ARG A 109 6.29 13.17 -8.10
CA ARG A 109 7.54 13.89 -8.35
C ARG A 109 7.89 14.86 -7.22
N ALA A 110 6.92 15.56 -6.66
CA ALA A 110 7.13 16.45 -5.52
C ALA A 110 7.59 15.68 -4.25
N LEU A 111 7.03 14.49 -4.01
CA LEU A 111 7.46 13.63 -2.90
C LEU A 111 8.87 13.06 -3.14
N GLU A 112 9.13 12.57 -4.35
CA GLU A 112 10.40 11.96 -4.74
C GLU A 112 11.56 12.96 -4.77
N SER A 113 11.28 14.23 -5.09
CA SER A 113 12.28 15.30 -4.97
C SER A 113 12.63 15.67 -3.52
N ALA A 114 11.80 15.27 -2.56
CA ALA A 114 12.06 15.40 -1.13
C ALA A 114 12.42 14.05 -0.47
N ARG A 115 12.80 13.04 -1.27
CA ARG A 115 13.14 11.69 -0.79
C ARG A 115 14.25 11.76 0.27
N PRO A 116 14.03 11.21 1.48
CA PRO A 116 15.04 11.19 2.53
C PRO A 116 16.16 10.21 2.23
N VAL A 117 17.35 10.48 2.79
CA VAL A 117 18.54 9.62 2.67
C VAL A 117 18.45 8.49 3.71
N ILE A 118 19.00 7.32 3.38
CA ILE A 118 19.11 6.18 4.31
C ILE A 118 20.21 6.37 5.35
N GLY A 119 20.09 5.65 6.48
CA GLY A 119 21.03 5.71 7.60
C GLY A 119 20.98 7.04 8.35
N GLY A 120 21.67 7.12 9.49
CA GLY A 120 21.76 8.34 10.31
C GLY A 120 21.24 8.19 11.74
N ASP A 121 21.02 9.33 12.40
CA ASP A 121 20.49 9.39 13.78
C ASP A 121 18.95 9.19 13.82
N TYR A 122 18.32 9.41 14.98
CA TYR A 122 16.87 9.25 15.14
C TYR A 122 16.04 10.10 14.16
N ARG A 123 16.57 11.23 13.65
CA ARG A 123 15.82 12.15 12.79
C ARG A 123 15.50 11.54 11.42
N CYS A 124 16.32 10.59 10.95
CA CYS A 124 16.09 9.92 9.68
C CYS A 124 14.82 9.06 9.69
N PHE A 125 14.45 8.47 10.82
CA PHE A 125 13.18 7.74 10.95
C PHE A 125 11.97 8.69 10.93
N ASP A 126 12.12 9.85 11.59
CA ASP A 126 11.09 10.90 11.62
C ASP A 126 10.87 11.55 10.25
N ASP A 127 11.84 11.47 9.33
CA ASP A 127 11.70 11.92 7.94
C ASP A 127 11.18 10.81 7.01
N VAL A 128 11.71 9.57 7.15
CA VAL A 128 11.33 8.43 6.31
C VAL A 128 9.87 8.04 6.52
N ARG A 129 9.39 8.03 7.76
CA ARG A 129 8.01 7.62 8.03
C ARG A 129 6.98 8.53 7.35
N PRO A 130 6.98 9.87 7.54
CA PRO A 130 6.04 10.75 6.85
C PRO A 130 6.17 10.70 5.33
N TYR A 131 7.39 10.52 4.80
CA TYR A 131 7.61 10.30 3.38
C TYR A 131 6.88 9.04 2.88
N ARG A 132 7.12 7.89 3.52
CA ARG A 132 6.47 6.61 3.18
C ARG A 132 4.95 6.70 3.31
N GLU A 133 4.46 7.29 4.39
CA GLU A 133 3.03 7.54 4.59
C GLU A 133 2.45 8.40 3.45
N SER A 134 3.15 9.44 3.02
CA SER A 134 2.68 10.34 1.95
C SER A 134 2.63 9.66 0.59
N VAL A 135 3.64 8.87 0.23
CA VAL A 135 3.66 8.08 -1.01
C VAL A 135 2.54 7.05 -1.00
N ALA A 136 2.40 6.29 0.09
CA ALA A 136 1.35 5.28 0.24
C ALA A 136 -0.06 5.88 0.19
N ARG A 137 -0.27 7.04 0.84
CA ARG A 137 -1.55 7.77 0.78
C ARG A 137 -1.84 8.24 -0.63
N LEU A 138 -0.87 8.82 -1.34
CA LEU A 138 -1.06 9.29 -2.71
C LEU A 138 -1.47 8.15 -3.65
N ALA A 139 -0.76 7.02 -3.58
CA ALA A 139 -1.06 5.83 -4.38
C ALA A 139 -2.46 5.29 -4.07
N LEU A 140 -2.76 5.05 -2.79
CA LEU A 140 -4.05 4.49 -2.38
C LEU A 140 -5.23 5.43 -2.69
N CYS A 141 -5.07 6.74 -2.48
CA CYS A 141 -6.13 7.70 -2.78
C CYS A 141 -6.39 7.80 -4.29
N THR A 142 -5.34 7.71 -5.12
CA THR A 142 -5.51 7.62 -6.57
C THR A 142 -6.21 6.32 -6.98
N ALA A 143 -5.81 5.18 -6.42
CA ALA A 143 -6.47 3.90 -6.65
C ALA A 143 -7.96 3.93 -6.23
N ALA A 144 -8.26 4.54 -5.08
CA ALA A 144 -9.63 4.74 -4.61
C ALA A 144 -10.42 5.68 -5.53
N ALA A 145 -9.81 6.79 -5.98
CA ALA A 145 -10.43 7.71 -6.92
C ALA A 145 -10.81 7.00 -8.23
N ILE A 146 -9.89 6.19 -8.79
CA ILE A 146 -10.17 5.35 -9.96
C ILE A 146 -11.31 4.38 -9.66
N ALA A 147 -11.24 3.61 -8.59
CA ALA A 147 -12.21 2.56 -8.27
C ALA A 147 -13.63 3.10 -8.00
N LEU A 148 -13.74 4.26 -7.36
CA LEU A 148 -14.99 4.78 -6.82
C LEU A 148 -15.63 5.84 -7.74
N ASN A 149 -14.86 6.51 -8.59
CA ASN A 149 -15.36 7.59 -9.44
C ASN A 149 -15.17 7.24 -10.94
N PRO A 150 -16.26 7.08 -11.71
CA PRO A 150 -16.19 6.73 -13.14
C PRO A 150 -15.31 7.69 -13.95
N ASP A 151 -15.37 8.98 -13.63
CA ASP A 151 -14.71 10.05 -14.37
C ASP A 151 -13.35 10.48 -13.77
N CYS A 152 -12.79 9.75 -12.79
CA CYS A 152 -11.63 10.11 -11.93
C CYS A 152 -11.00 11.48 -12.23
N ARG A 153 -11.28 12.48 -11.39
CA ARG A 153 -10.71 13.83 -11.49
C ARG A 153 -9.74 14.11 -10.34
N GLU A 154 -8.94 15.16 -10.46
CA GLU A 154 -8.00 15.63 -9.43
C GLU A 154 -8.66 15.71 -8.03
N ARG A 155 -9.83 16.36 -7.97
CA ARG A 155 -10.59 16.54 -6.71
C ARG A 155 -10.96 15.23 -6.03
N ASP A 156 -11.09 14.15 -6.79
CA ASP A 156 -11.50 12.85 -6.28
C ASP A 156 -10.35 12.17 -5.52
N ILE A 157 -9.10 12.43 -5.90
CA ILE A 157 -7.90 12.00 -5.15
C ILE A 157 -7.89 12.68 -3.77
N ARG A 158 -8.17 13.98 -3.72
CA ARG A 158 -8.22 14.74 -2.45
C ARG A 158 -9.39 14.26 -1.59
N ALA A 159 -10.57 14.08 -2.17
CA ALA A 159 -11.75 13.59 -1.46
C ALA A 159 -11.52 12.20 -0.82
N ALA A 160 -10.74 11.33 -1.47
CA ALA A 160 -10.38 10.03 -0.91
C ALA A 160 -9.45 10.12 0.32
N GLN A 161 -8.74 11.23 0.54
CA GLN A 161 -7.86 11.41 1.71
C GLN A 161 -8.66 11.56 3.00
N ASP A 162 -9.83 12.19 2.93
CA ASP A 162 -10.71 12.46 4.07
C ASP A 162 -11.68 11.30 4.35
N ASP A 163 -11.52 10.18 3.64
CA ASP A 163 -12.44 9.04 3.65
C ASP A 163 -12.03 7.99 4.71
N ASN A 164 -12.93 7.72 5.64
CA ASN A 164 -12.67 6.82 6.77
C ASN A 164 -12.41 5.36 6.38
N GLU A 165 -13.08 4.85 5.34
CA GLU A 165 -12.83 3.50 4.87
C GLU A 165 -11.49 3.42 4.14
N VAL A 166 -11.13 4.47 3.40
CA VAL A 166 -9.80 4.59 2.76
C VAL A 166 -8.70 4.70 3.82
N ASP A 167 -8.91 5.39 4.95
CA ASP A 167 -7.93 5.39 6.06
C ASP A 167 -7.73 3.99 6.66
N THR A 168 -8.79 3.18 6.73
CA THR A 168 -8.66 1.78 7.19
C THR A 168 -7.81 0.97 6.21
N LEU A 169 -8.01 1.15 4.89
CA LEU A 169 -7.18 0.52 3.87
C LEU A 169 -5.73 1.00 3.93
N PHE A 170 -5.51 2.29 4.18
CA PHE A 170 -4.19 2.87 4.36
C PHE A 170 -3.45 2.20 5.52
N ARG A 171 -4.11 2.03 6.67
CA ARG A 171 -3.51 1.34 7.83
C ARG A 171 -3.11 -0.10 7.51
N ILE A 172 -3.94 -0.83 6.77
CA ILE A 172 -3.60 -2.19 6.30
C ILE A 172 -2.39 -2.14 5.36
N LEU A 173 -2.39 -1.21 4.40
CA LEU A 173 -1.29 -1.02 3.45
C LEU A 173 0.03 -0.73 4.19
N MET A 174 0.02 0.13 5.21
CA MET A 174 1.22 0.42 6.00
C MET A 174 1.72 -0.81 6.77
N GLN A 175 0.84 -1.68 7.26
CA GLN A 175 1.26 -2.95 7.86
C GLN A 175 1.92 -3.86 6.82
N CYS A 176 1.35 -3.94 5.61
CA CYS A 176 1.95 -4.69 4.51
C CYS A 176 3.33 -4.14 4.14
N GLN A 177 3.48 -2.81 4.03
CA GLN A 177 4.77 -2.18 3.75
C GLN A 177 5.80 -2.48 4.84
N ILE A 178 5.43 -2.46 6.12
CA ILE A 178 6.35 -2.85 7.19
C ILE A 178 6.81 -4.31 7.04
N ILE A 179 5.92 -5.21 6.68
CA ILE A 179 6.27 -6.61 6.43
C ILE A 179 7.21 -6.71 5.22
N ASP A 180 6.91 -5.99 4.14
CA ASP A 180 7.71 -5.92 2.92
C ASP A 180 9.14 -5.42 3.22
N ASP A 181 9.26 -4.27 3.90
CA ASP A 181 10.54 -3.69 4.32
C ASP A 181 11.37 -4.66 5.18
N VAL A 182 10.72 -5.52 5.98
CA VAL A 182 11.42 -6.56 6.76
C VAL A 182 11.95 -7.68 5.88
N LEU A 183 11.18 -8.09 4.87
CA LEU A 183 11.59 -9.14 3.94
C LEU A 183 12.67 -8.64 2.98
N ASP A 184 12.60 -7.38 2.57
CA ASP A 184 13.44 -6.77 1.55
C ASP A 184 14.60 -5.94 2.13
N TYR A 185 14.77 -5.92 3.45
CA TYR A 185 15.78 -5.11 4.16
C TYR A 185 17.18 -5.15 3.51
N ALA A 186 17.67 -6.34 3.16
CA ALA A 186 19.00 -6.49 2.59
C ALA A 186 19.10 -5.88 1.17
N GLU A 187 18.04 -6.00 0.37
CA GLU A 187 17.98 -5.38 -0.96
C GLU A 187 17.92 -3.86 -0.81
N ASP A 188 17.02 -3.35 0.03
CA ASP A 188 16.84 -1.91 0.28
C ASP A 188 18.12 -1.26 0.82
N GLU A 189 18.79 -1.90 1.78
CA GLU A 189 20.05 -1.43 2.34
C GLU A 189 21.14 -1.37 1.26
N SER A 190 21.26 -2.41 0.44
CA SER A 190 22.25 -2.45 -0.65
C SER A 190 21.99 -1.44 -1.76
N ALA A 191 20.72 -1.12 -2.01
CA ALA A 191 20.28 -0.19 -3.04
C ALA A 191 20.19 1.26 -2.53
N GLY A 192 20.40 1.50 -1.24
CA GLY A 192 20.32 2.85 -0.67
C GLY A 192 18.89 3.38 -0.56
N LEU A 193 17.88 2.50 -0.46
CA LEU A 193 16.46 2.87 -0.52
C LEU A 193 15.86 3.16 0.87
N PRO A 194 15.12 4.27 1.03
CA PRO A 194 14.48 4.62 2.30
C PRO A 194 13.32 3.68 2.63
N SER A 195 13.46 2.96 3.73
CA SER A 195 12.50 2.03 4.29
C SER A 195 12.47 2.16 5.81
N PHE A 196 11.45 1.59 6.46
CA PHE A 196 11.37 1.61 7.94
C PHE A 196 12.61 1.00 8.60
N LEU A 197 13.29 0.06 7.93
CA LEU A 197 14.49 -0.58 8.47
C LEU A 197 15.81 0.08 8.06
N THR A 198 15.86 0.82 6.96
CA THR A 198 17.06 1.58 6.55
C THR A 198 17.12 2.98 7.14
N ALA A 199 16.05 3.43 7.80
CA ALA A 199 15.92 4.77 8.40
C ALA A 199 16.62 4.94 9.77
N SER A 200 17.54 4.05 10.15
CA SER A 200 18.24 4.14 11.43
C SER A 200 19.68 3.64 11.31
N GLY A 201 20.58 4.20 12.11
CA GLY A 201 22.00 3.82 12.14
C GLY A 201 22.29 2.42 12.70
N SER A 202 21.28 1.71 13.22
CA SER A 202 21.42 0.29 13.59
C SER A 202 20.12 -0.48 13.44
N LEU A 203 20.21 -1.73 12.99
CA LEU A 203 19.04 -2.59 12.82
C LEU A 203 18.22 -2.83 14.11
N PRO A 204 18.82 -3.03 15.30
CA PRO A 204 18.03 -3.17 16.53
C PRO A 204 17.17 -1.94 16.85
N GLN A 205 17.71 -0.75 16.60
CA GLN A 205 16.97 0.51 16.75
C GLN A 205 15.87 0.61 15.69
N ALA A 206 16.19 0.31 14.43
CA ALA A 206 15.23 0.31 13.34
C ALA A 206 14.04 -0.60 13.66
N LEU A 207 14.27 -1.83 14.09
CA LEU A 207 13.23 -2.77 14.49
C LEU A 207 12.34 -2.24 15.64
N ALA A 208 12.91 -1.54 16.62
CA ALA A 208 12.16 -0.96 17.73
C ALA A 208 11.23 0.17 17.25
N LEU A 209 11.74 1.08 16.42
CA LEU A 209 10.96 2.19 15.84
C LEU A 209 9.90 1.67 14.86
N THR A 210 10.24 0.69 14.03
CA THR A 210 9.29 0.02 13.12
C THR A 210 8.19 -0.70 13.90
N ALA A 211 8.50 -1.33 15.04
CA ALA A 211 7.48 -1.91 15.90
C ALA A 211 6.55 -0.85 16.50
N GLU A 212 7.05 0.36 16.79
CA GLU A 212 6.22 1.48 17.22
C GLU A 212 5.30 1.98 16.11
N ALA A 213 5.82 2.14 14.89
CA ALA A 213 5.02 2.47 13.71
C ALA A 213 3.94 1.41 13.45
N ALA A 214 4.28 0.11 13.52
CA ALA A 214 3.31 -0.97 13.40
C ALA A 214 2.20 -0.88 14.45
N ARG A 215 2.53 -0.57 15.71
CA ARG A 215 1.50 -0.34 16.75
C ARG A 215 0.63 0.86 16.43
N TYR A 216 1.20 1.95 15.93
CA TYR A 216 0.43 3.13 15.54
C TYR A 216 -0.60 2.82 14.44
N TYR A 217 -0.22 2.06 13.41
CA TYR A 217 -1.15 1.71 12.32
C TYR A 217 -2.20 0.68 12.75
N ALA A 218 -1.92 -0.13 13.78
CA ALA A 218 -2.88 -1.08 14.34
C ALA A 218 -4.03 -0.42 15.11
N LEU A 219 -3.83 0.79 15.64
CA LEU A 219 -4.86 1.50 16.39
C LEU A 219 -6.00 1.97 15.45
N PRO A 220 -7.25 1.99 15.89
CA PRO A 220 -8.31 2.70 15.16
C PRO A 220 -8.03 4.21 15.15
N SER A 221 -8.26 4.91 14.03
CA SER A 221 -8.18 6.39 14.02
C SER A 221 -9.34 6.97 14.82
N ALA A 222 -9.13 8.10 15.49
CA ALA A 222 -10.20 8.86 16.15
C ALA A 222 -11.31 9.30 15.16
N HIS A 223 -10.94 9.48 13.89
CA HIS A 223 -11.84 9.83 12.80
C HIS A 223 -12.45 8.59 12.11
N SER A 224 -11.86 7.40 12.28
CA SER A 224 -12.38 6.17 11.71
C SER A 224 -13.72 5.85 12.38
N GLY A 225 -14.82 6.25 11.74
CA GLY A 225 -16.09 5.53 11.90
C GLY A 225 -15.82 4.03 11.79
N ARG A 226 -16.61 3.19 12.48
CA ARG A 226 -16.39 1.72 12.50
C ARG A 226 -16.25 1.21 11.06
N GLY A 227 -15.01 1.04 10.60
CA GLY A 227 -14.72 0.62 9.24
C GLY A 227 -15.46 -0.68 8.94
N VAL A 228 -15.69 -0.95 7.66
CA VAL A 228 -16.48 -2.13 7.28
C VAL A 228 -15.86 -3.38 7.90
N PHE A 229 -16.68 -4.27 8.46
CA PHE A 229 -16.23 -5.43 9.23
C PHE A 229 -15.09 -6.24 8.58
N PRO A 230 -15.10 -6.56 7.27
CA PRO A 230 -14.01 -7.29 6.64
C PRO A 230 -12.66 -6.56 6.73
N LEU A 231 -12.66 -5.23 6.58
CA LEU A 231 -11.45 -4.42 6.70
C LEU A 231 -10.93 -4.40 8.14
N ARG A 232 -11.82 -4.40 9.13
CA ARG A 232 -11.42 -4.51 10.54
C ARG A 232 -10.79 -5.87 10.85
N VAL A 233 -11.36 -6.96 10.32
CA VAL A 233 -10.79 -8.31 10.48
C VAL A 233 -9.42 -8.40 9.80
N ALA A 234 -9.28 -7.87 8.58
CA ALA A 234 -7.99 -7.81 7.89
C ALA A 234 -6.96 -7.00 8.68
N LEU A 235 -7.31 -5.80 9.13
CA LEU A 235 -6.42 -4.98 9.96
C LEU A 235 -6.00 -5.71 11.25
N HIS A 236 -6.92 -6.43 11.89
CA HIS A 236 -6.60 -7.24 13.06
C HIS A 236 -5.64 -8.39 12.73
N ALA A 237 -5.84 -9.08 11.61
CA ALA A 237 -4.94 -10.13 11.16
C ALA A 237 -3.52 -9.58 10.92
N PHE A 238 -3.39 -8.45 10.20
CA PHE A 238 -2.09 -7.81 9.97
C PHE A 238 -1.47 -7.29 11.28
N THR A 239 -2.27 -6.76 12.20
CA THR A 239 -1.81 -6.37 13.54
C THR A 239 -1.19 -7.53 14.33
N MET A 240 -1.65 -8.77 14.10
CA MET A 240 -1.05 -9.96 14.72
C MET A 240 0.19 -10.46 13.96
N VAL A 241 0.19 -10.38 12.63
CA VAL A 241 1.29 -10.89 11.79
C VAL A 241 2.52 -9.98 11.84
N THR A 242 2.36 -8.66 11.77
CA THR A 242 3.50 -7.73 11.69
C THR A 242 4.46 -7.85 12.90
N PRO A 243 4.00 -7.90 14.17
CA PRO A 243 4.89 -8.08 15.31
C PRO A 243 5.63 -9.42 15.29
N LEU A 244 5.00 -10.49 14.79
CA LEU A 244 5.63 -11.80 14.64
C LEU A 244 6.77 -11.73 13.61
N VAL A 245 6.54 -11.11 12.47
CA VAL A 245 7.55 -10.91 11.41
C VAL A 245 8.75 -10.13 11.95
N LEU A 246 8.50 -9.00 12.65
CA LEU A 246 9.54 -8.20 13.28
C LEU A 246 10.32 -9.00 14.33
N HIS A 247 9.64 -9.82 15.13
CA HIS A 247 10.29 -10.67 16.13
C HIS A 247 11.22 -11.71 15.50
N VAL A 248 10.76 -12.40 14.44
CA VAL A 248 11.55 -13.40 13.71
C VAL A 248 12.77 -12.74 13.06
N ALA A 249 12.62 -11.56 12.45
CA ALA A 249 13.74 -10.81 11.88
C ALA A 249 14.78 -10.42 12.94
N GLY A 250 14.32 -9.90 14.09
CA GLY A 250 15.20 -9.56 15.21
C GLY A 250 15.89 -10.77 15.84
N TRP A 251 15.29 -11.96 15.78
CA TRP A 251 15.96 -13.20 16.20
C TRP A 251 17.06 -13.62 15.21
N ARG A 252 16.74 -13.71 13.91
CA ARG A 252 17.71 -14.07 12.86
C ARG A 252 18.97 -13.21 12.88
N HIS A 253 18.83 -11.91 13.10
CA HIS A 253 19.98 -11.01 13.12
C HIS A 253 20.86 -11.19 14.36
N ARG A 254 20.28 -11.52 15.52
CA ARG A 254 21.04 -11.81 16.74
C ARG A 254 21.91 -13.05 16.58
N ASP A 255 21.36 -14.10 15.97
CA ASP A 255 22.09 -15.34 15.72
C ASP A 255 23.24 -15.14 14.72
N ALA A 256 23.02 -14.37 13.64
CA ALA A 256 24.06 -14.06 12.66
C ALA A 256 25.26 -13.31 13.28
N ARG A 257 25.02 -12.37 14.21
CA ARG A 257 26.10 -11.68 14.94
C ARG A 257 26.87 -12.61 15.89
N GLN A 258 26.20 -13.55 16.54
CA GLN A 258 26.87 -14.50 17.45
C GLN A 258 27.79 -15.48 16.71
N VAL A 259 27.47 -15.81 15.45
CA VAL A 259 28.33 -16.64 14.59
C VAL A 259 29.54 -15.85 14.09
N ALA A 260 29.38 -14.57 13.75
CA ALA A 260 30.48 -13.73 13.23
C ALA A 260 31.54 -13.33 14.29
N HIS A 261 31.24 -13.50 15.59
CA HIS A 261 32.14 -13.21 16.70
C HIS A 261 32.79 -14.46 17.32
N ARG A 262 32.63 -15.63 16.68
CA ARG A 262 33.33 -16.87 17.03
C ARG A 262 34.36 -17.20 15.98
#